data_AF-A0AAV8WDP0-F1
#
_entry.id   AF-A0AAV8WDP0-F1
#
_cell.length_a   1.000
_cell.length_b   1.000
_cell.length_c   1.000
_cell.angle_alpha   90.00
_cell.angle_beta   90.00
_cell.angle_gamma   90.00
#
_symmetry.space_group_name_H-M   'P 1'
#
loop_
_entity.id
_entity.type
_entity.pdbx_description
1 polymer ?
#
loop_
_entity_poly.entity_id
_entity_poly.type
_entity_poly.pdbx_seq_one_letter_code
_entity_poly.pdbx_strand_id
1 'polypeptide(L)'
;MACAYFLVSLTIWIAARFSPREWKEIELCDECLSKKYYELYDEGCEHLSFDDGTSGIGSEAWDKANSDEIDEEIEFNGACTEHEMECEELSEKGSDVLENGFTIGNSFWFTIGSLMQQGSELNPKATSTRIVGGIWWFFTLIIISSYTANLAAFLTVERMITPIESAQDLAEQMEIAYGTLEGGSTMTFFRDSKIGIYQKMWRFMENKKPPVFVKTYEEGIQRVLEGNYAFLMESTMLDYAVQRDCNLTQIGGLLDSKGYGIATPKGSPWRDKISLAILELQEKGVIQILYDKWWKNTGCNRDDKSKESKANALGVENIGELENVFILKQCLY
;
A
#
# COMPACT_ATOMS: atom_id res chain seq x y z
N MET A 1 10.57 -2.81 -20.23
CA MET A 1 9.19 -2.29 -20.34
C MET A 1 9.02 -1.35 -21.53
N ALA A 2 9.77 -0.24 -21.65
CA ALA A 2 9.69 0.70 -22.79
C ALA A 2 9.67 0.03 -24.19
N CYS A 3 10.56 -0.93 -24.42
CA CYS A 3 10.62 -1.65 -25.71
C CYS A 3 9.35 -2.42 -26.06
N ALA A 4 8.62 -2.97 -25.08
CA ALA A 4 7.38 -3.69 -25.35
C ALA A 4 6.26 -2.73 -25.79
N TYR A 5 6.21 -1.53 -25.24
CA TYR A 5 5.24 -0.49 -25.64
C TYR A 5 5.50 -0.03 -27.08
N PHE A 6 6.76 0.26 -27.42
CA PHE A 6 7.11 0.63 -28.80
C PHE A 6 6.75 -0.47 -29.80
N LEU A 7 6.99 -1.73 -29.46
CA LEU A 7 6.63 -2.86 -30.31
C LEU A 7 5.11 -2.98 -30.48
N VAL A 8 4.33 -2.83 -29.41
CA VAL A 8 2.87 -2.95 -29.49
C VAL A 8 2.25 -1.77 -30.25
N SER A 9 2.67 -0.54 -29.96
CA SER A 9 2.22 0.64 -30.71
C SER A 9 2.58 0.54 -32.19
N LEU A 10 3.76 -0.02 -32.52
CA LEU A 10 4.13 -0.30 -33.91
C LEU A 10 3.27 -1.41 -34.53
N THR A 11 2.94 -2.48 -33.80
CA THR A 11 2.06 -3.54 -34.33
C THR A 11 0.62 -3.08 -34.54
N ILE A 12 0.10 -2.23 -33.66
CA ILE A 12 -1.23 -1.62 -33.81
C ILE A 12 -1.22 -0.68 -35.01
N TRP A 13 -0.18 0.14 -35.16
CA TRP A 13 -0.02 1.02 -36.32
C TRP A 13 0.09 0.25 -37.64
N ILE A 14 0.86 -0.85 -37.68
CA ILE A 14 0.96 -1.72 -38.87
C ILE A 14 -0.39 -2.39 -39.17
N ALA A 15 -1.05 -2.97 -38.16
CA ALA A 15 -2.34 -3.64 -38.31
C ALA A 15 -3.44 -2.66 -38.77
N ALA A 16 -3.39 -1.43 -38.30
CA ALA A 16 -4.26 -0.33 -38.70
C ALA A 16 -4.00 0.10 -40.15
N ARG A 17 -2.73 0.21 -40.55
CA ARG A 17 -2.34 0.63 -41.90
C ARG A 17 -2.74 -0.37 -42.98
N PHE A 18 -2.63 -1.67 -42.70
CA PHE A 18 -2.94 -2.74 -43.64
C PHE A 18 -4.41 -3.19 -43.64
N SER A 19 -5.24 -2.70 -42.72
CA SER A 19 -6.64 -3.08 -42.63
C SER A 19 -7.54 -2.13 -43.44
N PRO A 20 -8.23 -2.61 -44.49
CA PRO A 20 -9.10 -1.77 -45.33
C PRO A 20 -10.28 -1.14 -44.57
N ARG A 21 -10.68 -1.74 -43.43
CA ARG A 21 -11.86 -1.31 -42.64
C ARG A 21 -11.59 -0.16 -41.66
N GLU A 22 -10.35 0.28 -41.53
CA GLU A 22 -9.99 1.41 -40.65
C GLU A 22 -9.96 2.75 -41.36
N TRP A 23 -9.90 2.69 -42.69
CA TRP A 23 -9.96 3.83 -43.56
C TRP A 23 -11.41 4.32 -43.63
N LYS A 24 -11.68 5.50 -43.08
CA LYS A 24 -12.99 6.16 -43.16
C LYS A 24 -13.02 6.99 -44.44
N GLU A 25 -14.08 6.83 -45.23
CA GLU A 25 -14.39 7.77 -46.32
C GLU A 25 -14.73 9.13 -45.68
N ILE A 26 -14.09 10.20 -46.13
CA ILE A 26 -14.43 11.55 -45.68
C ILE A 26 -15.78 11.89 -46.32
N GLU A 27 -16.85 11.91 -45.53
CA GLU A 27 -18.09 12.58 -45.93
C GLU A 27 -17.79 14.07 -45.99
N LEU A 28 -17.65 14.60 -47.21
CA LEU A 28 -17.30 15.99 -47.54
C LEU A 28 -18.27 17.04 -46.95
N CYS A 29 -19.37 16.62 -46.31
CA CYS A 29 -20.39 17.50 -45.76
C CYS A 29 -19.97 18.25 -44.49
N ASP A 30 -19.16 17.66 -43.60
CA ASP A 30 -18.82 18.31 -42.32
C ASP A 30 -17.82 19.48 -42.49
N GLU A 31 -16.89 19.38 -43.45
CA GLU A 31 -15.95 20.47 -43.76
C GLU A 31 -16.61 21.60 -44.54
N CYS A 32 -17.54 21.29 -45.47
CA CYS A 32 -18.29 22.30 -46.21
C CYS A 32 -19.21 23.14 -45.29
N LEU A 33 -19.85 22.51 -44.28
CA LEU A 33 -20.65 23.22 -43.27
C LEU A 33 -19.79 24.13 -42.39
N SER A 34 -18.61 23.66 -41.96
CA SER A 34 -17.70 24.44 -41.12
C SER A 34 -17.09 25.64 -41.85
N LYS A 35 -16.66 25.47 -43.10
CA LYS A 35 -16.06 26.56 -43.90
C LYS A 35 -17.06 27.68 -44.19
N LYS A 36 -18.30 27.32 -44.54
CA LYS A 36 -19.33 28.29 -44.87
C LYS A 36 -19.88 29.03 -43.63
N TYR A 37 -19.87 28.39 -42.46
CA TYR A 37 -20.18 29.05 -41.18
C TYR A 37 -19.19 30.17 -40.83
N TYR A 38 -17.91 30.02 -41.23
CA TYR A 38 -16.91 31.06 -41.06
C TYR A 38 -17.01 32.17 -42.13
N GLU A 39 -17.34 31.86 -43.38
CA GLU A 39 -17.56 32.88 -44.42
C GLU A 39 -18.84 33.72 -44.17
N LEU A 40 -19.92 33.11 -43.66
CA LEU A 40 -21.15 33.81 -43.28
C LEU A 40 -20.98 34.78 -42.08
N TYR A 41 -19.95 34.58 -41.26
CA TYR A 41 -19.67 35.45 -40.11
C TYR A 41 -18.84 36.68 -40.49
N ASP A 42 -18.23 36.69 -41.68
CA ASP A 42 -17.36 37.78 -42.16
C ASP A 42 -18.13 38.80 -43.04
N GLU A 43 -19.26 38.39 -43.65
CA GLU A 43 -20.19 39.29 -44.36
C GLU A 43 -21.48 39.55 -43.57
N GLY A 44 -21.40 40.48 -42.61
CA GLY A 44 -22.47 41.42 -42.26
C GLY A 44 -23.82 40.89 -41.79
N CYS A 45 -24.02 40.83 -40.47
CA CYS A 45 -25.30 41.14 -39.83
C CYS A 45 -25.09 42.09 -38.64
N GLU A 46 -25.04 43.39 -38.94
CA GLU A 46 -25.24 44.45 -37.95
C GLU A 46 -26.73 44.56 -37.54
N HIS A 47 -26.93 44.95 -36.27
CA HIS A 47 -28.20 45.34 -35.60
C HIS A 47 -29.07 44.18 -35.07
N LEU A 48 -29.47 44.11 -33.79
CA LEU A 48 -29.86 45.15 -32.84
C LEU A 48 -29.56 44.74 -31.38
N SER A 49 -29.20 45.76 -30.61
CA SER A 49 -29.01 45.80 -29.15
C SER A 49 -30.32 45.70 -28.35
N PHE A 50 -30.29 45.05 -27.17
CA PHE A 50 -31.01 45.55 -25.99
C PHE A 50 -30.39 45.00 -24.70
N ASP A 51 -29.78 45.89 -23.91
CA ASP A 51 -29.48 45.67 -22.49
C ASP A 51 -30.79 45.69 -21.69
N ASP A 52 -30.99 44.77 -20.74
CA ASP A 52 -31.23 45.19 -19.35
C ASP A 52 -30.99 44.05 -18.35
N GLY A 53 -30.39 44.41 -17.23
CA GLY A 53 -30.23 43.53 -16.08
C GLY A 53 -31.52 43.47 -15.25
N THR A 54 -31.68 42.38 -14.50
CA THR A 54 -32.06 42.44 -13.07
C THR A 54 -32.04 41.06 -12.43
N SER A 55 -31.59 41.08 -11.19
CA SER A 55 -31.55 40.03 -10.19
C SER A 55 -32.89 39.40 -9.84
N GLY A 56 -32.88 38.11 -9.50
CA GLY A 56 -33.64 37.63 -8.34
C GLY A 56 -34.39 36.29 -8.46
N ILE A 57 -33.94 35.35 -7.61
CA ILE A 57 -34.74 34.39 -6.84
C ILE A 57 -35.27 33.14 -7.58
N GLY A 58 -34.86 31.99 -7.06
CA GLY A 58 -35.83 30.98 -6.62
C GLY A 58 -35.97 29.74 -7.48
N SER A 59 -35.99 28.61 -6.79
CA SER A 59 -36.10 27.25 -7.27
C SER A 59 -37.51 26.88 -7.78
N GLU A 60 -37.58 25.65 -8.31
CA GLU A 60 -38.78 24.81 -8.47
C GLU A 60 -39.68 25.12 -9.66
N ALA A 61 -39.65 24.23 -10.66
CA ALA A 61 -40.84 23.47 -11.08
C ALA A 61 -40.46 22.54 -12.23
N TRP A 62 -40.01 21.34 -11.90
CA TRP A 62 -40.33 20.18 -12.74
C TRP A 62 -41.83 19.89 -12.59
N ASP A 63 -42.44 19.50 -13.70
CA ASP A 63 -43.73 18.81 -13.83
C ASP A 63 -45.03 19.64 -13.85
N LYS A 64 -45.48 19.95 -15.07
CA LYS A 64 -46.82 19.60 -15.60
C LYS A 64 -46.90 20.00 -17.07
N ALA A 65 -46.87 19.05 -17.99
CA ALA A 65 -48.00 18.23 -18.43
C ALA A 65 -48.61 18.79 -19.72
N ASN A 66 -48.53 17.96 -20.77
CA ASN A 66 -49.38 17.95 -21.96
C ASN A 66 -50.76 18.59 -21.73
N SER A 67 -51.18 19.49 -22.61
CA SER A 67 -52.00 19.11 -23.77
C SER A 67 -52.42 20.34 -24.58
N ASP A 68 -52.39 20.15 -25.89
CA ASP A 68 -53.33 20.66 -26.90
C ASP A 68 -53.36 22.15 -27.26
N GLU A 69 -53.16 22.32 -28.57
CA GLU A 69 -53.83 23.25 -29.50
C GLU A 69 -53.18 24.59 -29.89
N ILE A 70 -52.90 24.63 -31.21
CA ILE A 70 -53.06 25.72 -32.19
C ILE A 70 -51.78 26.47 -32.59
N ASP A 71 -51.26 26.00 -33.73
CA ASP A 71 -50.97 26.73 -34.96
C ASP A 71 -50.39 28.15 -34.86
N GLU A 72 -49.14 28.28 -35.32
CA GLU A 72 -48.79 29.36 -36.25
C GLU A 72 -47.71 28.87 -37.23
N GLU A 73 -48.13 28.71 -38.49
CA GLU A 73 -47.26 28.66 -39.66
C GLU A 73 -46.38 29.92 -39.68
N ILE A 74 -45.07 29.75 -39.71
CA ILE A 74 -44.19 30.75 -40.30
C ILE A 74 -43.74 30.15 -41.64
N GLU A 75 -44.39 30.63 -42.71
CA GLU A 75 -44.05 30.34 -44.10
C GLU A 75 -42.57 30.61 -44.37
N PHE A 76 -41.86 29.56 -44.75
CA PHE A 76 -40.51 29.64 -45.29
C PHE A 76 -40.61 29.91 -46.80
N ASN A 77 -40.59 31.18 -47.19
CA ASN A 77 -40.52 31.57 -48.61
C ASN A 77 -39.29 32.44 -48.86
N GLY A 78 -38.23 31.80 -49.37
CA GLY A 78 -36.99 32.45 -49.75
C GLY A 78 -36.00 31.48 -50.40
N ALA A 79 -36.28 31.11 -51.65
CA ALA A 79 -35.40 30.50 -52.66
C ALA A 79 -34.05 29.90 -52.19
N CYS A 80 -34.01 28.57 -52.04
CA CYS A 80 -32.76 27.79 -51.98
C CYS A 80 -32.80 26.60 -52.96
N THR A 81 -33.19 26.82 -54.22
CA THR A 81 -33.28 25.76 -55.25
C THR A 81 -32.12 25.77 -56.25
N GLU A 82 -31.19 26.72 -56.18
CA GLU A 82 -29.90 26.65 -56.89
C GLU A 82 -28.83 25.90 -56.10
N HIS A 83 -29.05 25.72 -54.79
CA HIS A 83 -28.00 25.28 -53.88
C HIS A 83 -27.75 23.77 -53.89
N GLU A 84 -28.73 22.95 -54.32
CA GLU A 84 -28.59 21.50 -54.45
C GLU A 84 -27.73 21.09 -55.66
N MET A 85 -27.68 21.89 -56.74
CA MET A 85 -26.95 21.52 -57.97
C MET A 85 -25.43 21.73 -57.88
N GLU A 86 -24.95 22.69 -57.08
CA GLU A 86 -23.50 22.97 -56.99
C GLU A 86 -22.77 21.98 -56.06
N CYS A 87 -23.50 21.33 -55.14
CA CYS A 87 -22.98 20.22 -54.33
C CYS A 87 -22.84 18.91 -55.13
N GLU A 88 -23.69 18.66 -56.13
CA GLU A 88 -23.55 17.49 -57.00
C GLU A 88 -22.31 17.60 -57.91
N GLU A 89 -21.98 18.79 -58.41
CA GLU A 89 -20.83 18.97 -59.32
C GLU A 89 -19.45 18.91 -58.61
N LEU A 90 -19.40 19.25 -57.32
CA LEU A 90 -18.20 19.10 -56.47
C LEU A 90 -18.02 17.67 -55.92
N SER A 91 -19.11 16.89 -55.83
CA SER A 91 -19.08 15.48 -55.45
C SER A 91 -18.33 14.62 -56.48
N GLU A 92 -18.41 14.97 -57.77
CA GLU A 92 -17.77 14.18 -58.84
C GLU A 92 -16.26 14.42 -59.01
N LYS A 93 -15.68 15.43 -58.31
CA LYS A 93 -14.25 15.79 -58.40
C LYS A 93 -13.45 15.69 -57.10
N GLY A 94 -14.08 15.28 -56.00
CA GLY A 94 -13.40 15.00 -54.73
C GLY A 94 -12.86 13.57 -54.71
N SER A 95 -11.60 13.39 -55.11
CA SER A 95 -10.87 12.13 -54.97
C SER A 95 -11.01 11.53 -53.56
N ASP A 96 -11.31 10.24 -53.47
CA ASP A 96 -11.32 9.38 -52.27
C ASP A 96 -10.16 9.69 -51.29
N VAL A 97 -10.34 10.63 -50.36
CA VAL A 97 -9.40 10.82 -49.26
C VAL A 97 -9.91 9.99 -48.09
N LEU A 98 -9.28 8.83 -47.90
CA LEU A 98 -9.55 7.95 -46.77
C LEU A 98 -8.66 8.36 -45.58
N GLU A 99 -9.23 8.56 -44.39
CA GLU A 99 -8.47 8.90 -43.18
C GLU A 99 -8.40 7.73 -42.19
N ASN A 100 -7.22 7.52 -41.58
CA ASN A 100 -6.99 6.54 -40.52
C ASN A 100 -6.62 7.26 -39.21
N GLY A 101 -7.46 7.11 -38.17
CA GLY A 101 -7.28 7.76 -36.87
C GLY A 101 -6.12 7.21 -36.02
N PHE A 102 -5.55 6.06 -36.37
CA PHE A 102 -4.37 5.48 -35.70
C PHE A 102 -3.06 5.97 -36.31
N THR A 103 -2.69 7.23 -36.04
CA THR A 103 -1.31 7.70 -36.23
C THR A 103 -0.36 7.05 -35.22
N ILE A 104 0.96 7.11 -35.43
CA ILE A 104 1.96 6.49 -34.52
C ILE A 104 1.85 7.05 -33.09
N GLY A 105 1.57 8.35 -32.96
CA GLY A 105 1.35 9.04 -31.69
C GLY A 105 0.02 8.65 -31.03
N ASN A 106 -1.05 8.57 -31.82
CA ASN A 106 -2.36 8.13 -31.35
C ASN A 106 -2.37 6.65 -30.92
N SER A 107 -1.60 5.80 -31.59
CA SER A 107 -1.41 4.39 -31.22
C SER A 107 -0.62 4.25 -29.92
N PHE A 108 0.36 5.12 -29.69
CA PHE A 108 1.09 5.20 -28.42
C PHE A 108 0.19 5.69 -27.28
N TRP A 109 -0.61 6.72 -27.52
CA TRP A 109 -1.60 7.23 -26.57
C TRP A 109 -2.66 6.18 -26.22
N PHE A 110 -3.18 5.45 -27.21
CA PHE A 110 -4.08 4.31 -27.02
C PHE A 110 -3.45 3.24 -26.10
N THR A 111 -2.17 2.93 -26.33
CA THR A 111 -1.42 1.95 -25.53
C THR A 111 -1.26 2.43 -24.08
N ILE A 112 -0.98 3.72 -23.84
CA ILE A 112 -0.88 4.30 -22.50
C ILE A 112 -2.25 4.38 -21.80
N GLY A 113 -3.29 4.84 -22.50
CA GLY A 113 -4.65 4.95 -21.95
C GLY A 113 -5.23 3.59 -21.53
N SER A 114 -4.87 2.52 -22.26
CA SER A 114 -5.23 1.14 -21.90
C SER A 114 -4.49 0.62 -20.66
N LEU A 115 -3.27 1.09 -20.38
CA LEU A 115 -2.51 0.77 -19.18
C LEU A 115 -3.03 1.53 -17.96
N MET A 116 -3.36 2.82 -18.13
CA MET A 116 -3.92 3.66 -17.07
C MET A 116 -5.40 3.36 -16.80
N GLN A 117 -6.01 2.43 -17.55
CA GLN A 117 -7.40 2.02 -17.41
C GLN A 117 -8.42 3.16 -17.60
N GLN A 118 -7.98 4.28 -18.20
CA GLN A 118 -8.80 5.45 -18.51
C GLN A 118 -9.53 5.30 -19.86
N GLY A 119 -9.10 4.35 -20.69
CA GLY A 119 -9.61 4.20 -22.05
C GLY A 119 -9.07 5.29 -22.98
N SER A 120 -9.44 5.21 -24.25
CA SER A 120 -9.08 6.20 -25.27
C SER A 120 -10.28 6.45 -26.16
N GLU A 121 -10.42 7.67 -26.66
CA GLU A 121 -11.50 8.07 -27.58
C GLU A 121 -11.42 7.37 -28.95
N LEU A 122 -10.28 6.73 -29.24
CA LEU A 122 -10.04 5.98 -30.47
C LEU A 122 -10.61 4.57 -30.38
N ASN A 123 -11.61 4.26 -31.21
CA ASN A 123 -12.25 2.95 -31.26
C ASN A 123 -11.74 2.13 -32.46
N PRO A 124 -11.04 0.99 -32.25
CA PRO A 124 -10.59 0.13 -33.34
C PRO A 124 -11.78 -0.51 -34.06
N LYS A 125 -11.94 -0.18 -35.36
CA LYS A 125 -13.03 -0.70 -36.20
C LYS A 125 -12.69 -2.05 -36.83
N ALA A 126 -11.42 -2.31 -37.15
CA ALA A 126 -11.01 -3.54 -37.78
C ALA A 126 -10.88 -4.72 -36.81
N THR A 127 -11.22 -5.91 -37.30
CA THR A 127 -11.12 -7.16 -36.55
C THR A 127 -9.67 -7.48 -36.14
N SER A 128 -8.69 -7.19 -37.00
CA SER A 128 -7.26 -7.38 -36.70
C SER A 128 -6.80 -6.53 -35.51
N THR A 129 -7.10 -5.24 -35.52
CA THR A 129 -6.73 -4.28 -34.48
C THR A 129 -7.44 -4.56 -33.16
N ARG A 130 -8.68 -5.05 -33.21
CA ARG A 130 -9.41 -5.54 -32.02
C ARG A 130 -8.76 -6.76 -31.37
N ILE A 131 -8.25 -7.71 -32.16
CA ILE A 131 -7.55 -8.89 -31.62
C ILE A 131 -6.24 -8.46 -30.94
N VAL A 132 -5.46 -7.60 -31.59
CA VAL A 132 -4.19 -7.07 -31.02
C VAL A 132 -4.47 -6.28 -29.74
N GLY A 133 -5.47 -5.39 -29.76
CA GLY A 133 -5.91 -4.63 -28.60
C GLY A 133 -6.42 -5.51 -27.46
N GLY A 134 -7.14 -6.60 -27.76
CA GLY A 134 -7.61 -7.56 -26.77
C GLY A 134 -6.49 -8.35 -26.09
N ILE A 135 -5.49 -8.81 -26.86
CA ILE A 135 -4.30 -9.48 -26.31
C ILE A 135 -3.50 -8.51 -25.44
N TRP A 136 -3.33 -7.27 -25.90
CA TRP A 136 -2.66 -6.22 -25.13
C TRP A 136 -3.41 -5.91 -23.83
N TRP A 137 -4.73 -5.79 -23.89
CA TRP A 137 -5.56 -5.55 -22.71
C TRP A 137 -5.49 -6.70 -21.69
N PHE A 138 -5.44 -7.95 -22.14
CA PHE A 138 -5.24 -9.09 -21.26
C PHE A 138 -3.85 -9.06 -20.59
N PHE A 139 -2.82 -8.67 -21.33
CA PHE A 139 -1.47 -8.52 -20.81
C PHE A 139 -1.37 -7.39 -19.77
N THR A 140 -1.97 -6.22 -20.02
CA THR A 140 -1.98 -5.11 -19.07
C THR A 140 -2.74 -5.49 -17.79
N LEU A 141 -3.86 -6.21 -17.90
CA LEU A 141 -4.58 -6.73 -16.73
C LEU A 141 -3.70 -7.63 -15.85
N ILE A 142 -2.92 -8.54 -16.43
CA ILE A 142 -2.01 -9.40 -15.67
C ILE A 142 -0.95 -8.56 -14.94
N ILE A 143 -0.36 -7.58 -15.63
CA ILE A 143 0.65 -6.71 -15.03
C ILE A 143 0.07 -5.93 -13.86
N ILE A 144 -1.05 -5.23 -14.07
CA ILE A 144 -1.70 -4.42 -13.03
C ILE A 144 -2.11 -5.32 -11.86
N SER A 145 -2.70 -6.48 -12.13
CA SER A 145 -3.09 -7.43 -11.08
C SER A 145 -1.89 -7.97 -10.29
N SER A 146 -0.76 -8.23 -10.92
CA SER A 146 0.45 -8.69 -10.22
C SER A 146 1.08 -7.58 -9.38
N TYR A 147 1.03 -6.34 -9.88
CA TYR A 147 1.51 -5.17 -9.16
C TYR A 147 0.62 -4.86 -7.96
N THR A 148 -0.71 -4.85 -8.13
CA THR A 148 -1.66 -4.63 -7.04
C THR A 148 -1.58 -5.75 -6.00
N ALA A 149 -1.34 -7.00 -6.41
CA ALA A 149 -1.13 -8.12 -5.48
C ALA A 149 0.16 -7.97 -4.66
N ASN A 150 1.29 -7.62 -5.30
CA ASN A 150 2.55 -7.40 -4.59
C ASN A 150 2.48 -6.18 -3.68
N LEU A 151 1.85 -5.09 -4.12
CA LEU A 151 1.60 -3.90 -3.32
C LEU A 151 0.71 -4.25 -2.12
N ALA A 152 -0.41 -4.95 -2.32
CA ALA A 152 -1.28 -5.38 -1.23
C ALA A 152 -0.54 -6.29 -0.24
N ALA A 153 0.27 -7.24 -0.72
CA ALA A 153 1.10 -8.08 0.12
C ALA A 153 2.06 -7.23 0.97
N PHE A 154 2.74 -6.25 0.37
CA PHE A 154 3.62 -5.34 1.11
C PHE A 154 2.86 -4.52 2.16
N LEU A 155 1.71 -3.94 1.79
CA LEU A 155 0.89 -3.13 2.69
C LEU A 155 0.26 -3.92 3.85
N THR A 156 0.03 -5.22 3.66
CA THR A 156 -0.49 -6.10 4.74
C THR A 156 0.60 -6.63 5.65
N VAL A 157 1.86 -6.61 5.23
CA VAL A 157 2.99 -7.10 6.02
C VAL A 157 3.55 -5.94 6.82
N GLU A 158 2.94 -5.68 7.96
CA GLU A 158 3.63 -4.98 9.02
C GLU A 158 4.69 -5.92 9.60
N ARG A 159 5.94 -5.74 9.19
CA ARG A 159 7.05 -6.37 9.91
C ARG A 159 7.16 -5.62 11.23
N MET A 160 6.83 -6.28 12.33
CA MET A 160 7.36 -5.88 13.63
C MET A 160 8.89 -6.02 13.54
N ILE A 161 9.58 -4.95 13.14
CA ILE A 161 11.03 -4.91 13.14
C ILE A 161 11.42 -4.79 14.60
N THR A 162 11.75 -5.91 15.23
CA THR A 162 12.42 -5.89 16.52
C THR A 162 13.87 -5.46 16.27
N PRO A 163 14.34 -4.34 16.84
CA PRO A 163 15.71 -3.85 16.60
C PRO A 163 16.79 -4.79 17.15
N ILE A 164 16.40 -5.75 18.00
CA ILE A 164 17.27 -6.75 18.62
C ILE A 164 16.57 -8.12 18.57
N GLU A 165 17.28 -9.15 18.08
CA GLU A 165 16.80 -10.54 18.10
C GLU A 165 17.61 -11.38 19.09
N SER A 166 18.87 -10.99 19.33
CA SER A 166 19.81 -11.74 20.18
C SER A 166 20.58 -10.85 21.15
N ALA A 167 21.15 -11.48 22.18
CA ALA A 167 22.08 -10.81 23.08
C ALA A 167 23.39 -10.39 22.39
N GLN A 168 23.72 -10.99 21.24
CA GLN A 168 24.87 -10.58 20.44
C GLN A 168 24.60 -9.23 19.78
N ASP A 169 23.42 -9.04 19.16
CA ASP A 169 23.04 -7.77 18.54
C ASP A 169 23.06 -6.64 19.58
N LEU A 170 22.55 -6.95 20.79
CA LEU A 170 22.56 -6.03 21.93
C LEU A 170 23.99 -5.63 22.34
N ALA A 171 24.97 -6.52 22.19
CA ALA A 171 26.38 -6.28 22.49
C ALA A 171 27.14 -5.56 21.35
N GLU A 172 26.60 -5.56 20.14
CA GLU A 172 27.15 -4.87 18.98
C GLU A 172 26.74 -3.39 18.95
N GLN A 173 25.51 -3.10 19.36
CA GLN A 173 24.96 -1.74 19.46
C GLN A 173 25.22 -1.07 20.82
N MET A 174 25.05 0.26 20.90
CA MET A 174 25.20 1.05 22.14
C MET A 174 24.04 2.02 22.43
N GLU A 175 23.00 2.01 21.60
CA GLU A 175 21.81 2.85 21.69
C GLU A 175 20.90 2.40 22.85
N ILE A 176 20.54 1.11 22.86
CA ILE A 176 19.76 0.47 23.91
C ILE A 176 20.70 0.10 25.05
N ALA A 177 20.48 0.72 26.22
CA ALA A 177 21.20 0.37 27.43
C ALA A 177 20.70 -0.98 27.97
N TYR A 178 21.56 -1.73 28.65
CA TYR A 178 21.15 -2.99 29.27
C TYR A 178 21.85 -3.20 30.59
N GLY A 179 21.20 -3.91 31.49
CA GLY A 179 21.72 -4.16 32.83
C GLY A 179 21.06 -5.34 33.53
N THR A 180 21.55 -5.62 34.73
CA THR A 180 21.12 -6.73 35.59
C THR A 180 20.78 -6.21 36.98
N LEU A 181 20.21 -7.08 37.82
CA LEU A 181 20.07 -6.83 39.25
C LEU A 181 21.46 -6.70 39.91
N GLU A 182 21.63 -5.65 40.71
CA GLU A 182 22.84 -5.39 41.49
C GLU A 182 23.05 -6.51 42.53
N GLY A 183 24.26 -7.10 42.58
CA GLY A 183 24.57 -8.22 43.47
C GLY A 183 23.92 -9.56 43.06
N GLY A 184 23.24 -9.63 41.92
CA GLY A 184 22.59 -10.84 41.43
C GLY A 184 23.55 -11.91 40.89
N SER A 185 23.02 -13.13 40.74
CA SER A 185 23.71 -14.27 40.11
C SER A 185 24.09 -13.96 38.64
N THR A 186 23.23 -13.21 37.94
CA THR A 186 23.42 -12.77 36.56
C THR A 186 24.53 -11.73 36.43
N MET A 187 24.63 -10.78 37.37
CA MET A 187 25.73 -9.81 37.41
C MET A 187 27.09 -10.52 37.56
N THR A 188 27.16 -11.46 38.51
CA THR A 188 28.35 -12.28 38.74
C THR A 188 28.70 -13.14 37.53
N PHE A 189 27.70 -13.67 36.82
CA PHE A 189 27.91 -14.42 35.58
C PHE A 189 28.62 -13.60 34.51
N PHE A 190 28.17 -12.36 34.24
CA PHE A 190 28.81 -11.52 33.24
C PHE A 190 30.22 -11.08 33.65
N ARG A 191 30.44 -10.81 34.94
CA ARG A 191 31.75 -10.46 35.47
C ARG A 191 32.77 -11.60 35.34
N ASP A 192 32.35 -12.82 35.66
CA ASP A 192 33.25 -13.99 35.72
C ASP A 192 33.26 -14.77 34.39
N SER A 193 32.52 -14.32 33.38
CA SER A 193 32.41 -14.98 32.08
C SER A 193 33.74 -14.99 31.32
N LYS A 194 34.01 -16.11 30.63
CA LYS A 194 35.18 -16.28 29.76
C LYS A 194 34.85 -16.09 28.27
N ILE A 195 33.59 -15.87 27.94
CA ILE A 195 33.14 -15.71 26.55
C ILE A 195 33.32 -14.25 26.14
N GLY A 196 33.99 -14.02 25.00
CA GLY A 196 34.35 -12.66 24.56
C GLY A 196 33.17 -11.69 24.44
N ILE A 197 32.02 -12.17 23.95
CA ILE A 197 30.80 -11.35 23.82
C ILE A 197 30.29 -10.86 25.18
N TYR A 198 30.25 -11.75 26.18
CA TYR A 198 29.78 -11.44 27.53
C TYR A 198 30.76 -10.57 28.31
N GLN A 199 32.07 -10.71 28.08
CA GLN A 199 33.07 -9.80 28.62
C GLN A 199 32.92 -8.39 28.03
N LYS A 200 32.61 -8.26 26.73
CA LYS A 200 32.30 -6.97 26.10
C LYS A 200 31.06 -6.35 26.74
N MET A 201 30.00 -7.13 26.93
CA MET A 201 28.79 -6.69 27.62
C MET A 201 29.06 -6.23 29.06
N TRP A 202 29.87 -6.98 29.82
CA TRP A 202 30.27 -6.60 31.17
C TRP A 202 31.00 -5.24 31.19
N ARG A 203 31.98 -5.06 30.30
CA ARG A 203 32.71 -3.78 30.17
C ARG A 203 31.80 -2.63 29.80
N PHE A 204 30.78 -2.86 28.98
CA PHE A 204 29.77 -1.84 28.68
C PHE A 204 28.97 -1.48 29.94
N MET A 205 28.46 -2.49 30.66
CA MET A 205 27.67 -2.26 31.88
C MET A 205 28.47 -1.56 32.99
N GLU A 206 29.75 -1.90 33.16
CA GLU A 206 30.63 -1.31 34.17
C GLU A 206 31.02 0.14 33.85
N ASN A 207 31.22 0.47 32.57
CA ASN A 207 31.67 1.81 32.17
C ASN A 207 30.54 2.81 31.92
N LYS A 208 29.28 2.36 31.76
CA LYS A 208 28.15 3.25 31.46
C LYS A 208 27.77 4.09 32.69
N LYS A 209 27.60 5.40 32.47
CA LYS A 209 27.04 6.36 33.43
C LYS A 209 25.79 7.02 32.82
N PRO A 210 24.63 7.07 33.51
CA PRO A 210 24.34 6.57 34.86
C PRO A 210 24.39 5.03 34.96
N PRO A 211 24.50 4.45 36.17
CA PRO A 211 24.57 3.01 36.35
C PRO A 211 23.38 2.30 35.71
N VAL A 212 23.68 1.22 34.99
CA VAL A 212 22.69 0.38 34.32
C VAL A 212 22.10 -0.68 35.24
N PHE A 213 22.75 -0.95 36.37
CA PHE A 213 22.26 -1.91 37.37
C PHE A 213 21.07 -1.33 38.15
N VAL A 214 20.16 -2.21 38.54
CA VAL A 214 18.95 -1.89 39.33
C VAL A 214 18.98 -2.64 40.64
N LYS A 215 18.32 -2.12 41.68
CA LYS A 215 18.34 -2.73 43.01
C LYS A 215 17.23 -3.74 43.23
N THR A 216 16.10 -3.58 42.55
CA THR A 216 14.97 -4.51 42.63
C THR A 216 14.47 -4.91 41.24
N TYR A 217 13.73 -6.00 41.17
CA TYR A 217 13.15 -6.48 39.91
C TYR A 217 12.07 -5.53 39.40
N GLU A 218 11.30 -4.91 40.28
CA GLU A 218 10.24 -3.97 39.95
C GLU A 218 10.81 -2.70 39.29
N GLU A 219 11.93 -2.19 39.82
CA GLU A 219 12.67 -1.07 39.23
C GLU A 219 13.18 -1.43 37.82
N GLY A 220 13.72 -2.64 37.65
CA GLY A 220 14.17 -3.15 36.36
C GLY A 220 13.04 -3.23 35.33
N ILE A 221 11.89 -3.77 35.73
CA ILE A 221 10.70 -3.88 34.86
C ILE A 221 10.18 -2.50 34.48
N GLN A 222 10.04 -1.59 35.44
CA GLN A 222 9.58 -0.22 35.19
C GLN A 222 10.49 0.51 34.20
N ARG A 223 11.81 0.35 34.35
CA ARG A 223 12.79 0.95 33.44
C ARG A 223 12.72 0.39 32.02
N VAL A 224 12.36 -0.89 31.86
CA VAL A 224 12.09 -1.49 30.53
C VAL A 224 10.82 -0.89 29.92
N LEU A 225 9.77 -0.69 30.72
CA LEU A 225 8.51 -0.09 30.28
C LEU A 225 8.67 1.38 29.86
N GLU A 226 9.60 2.12 30.48
CA GLU A 226 9.96 3.48 30.08
C GLU A 226 10.67 3.54 28.70
N GLY A 227 11.17 2.41 28.21
CA GLY A 227 11.78 2.26 26.89
C GLY A 227 13.31 2.41 26.88
N ASN A 228 13.94 2.06 25.75
CA ASN A 228 15.39 2.16 25.49
C ASN A 228 16.31 1.47 26.52
N TYR A 229 15.77 0.51 27.29
CA TYR A 229 16.52 -0.29 28.25
C TYR A 229 16.11 -1.76 28.18
N ALA A 230 17.09 -2.65 28.16
CA ALA A 230 16.88 -4.10 28.21
C ALA A 230 17.36 -4.67 29.55
N PHE A 231 16.46 -5.36 30.25
CA PHE A 231 16.76 -5.93 31.56
C PHE A 231 17.03 -7.42 31.47
N LEU A 232 18.22 -7.83 31.90
CA LEU A 232 18.67 -9.22 31.88
C LEU A 232 18.33 -9.89 33.22
N MET A 233 17.42 -10.86 33.16
CA MET A 233 16.92 -11.60 34.33
C MET A 233 16.86 -13.11 34.08
N GLU A 234 16.57 -13.88 35.13
CA GLU A 234 16.42 -15.35 35.05
C GLU A 234 15.14 -15.72 34.28
N SER A 235 15.19 -16.78 33.48
CA SER A 235 14.10 -17.14 32.54
C SER A 235 12.76 -17.34 33.22
N THR A 236 12.72 -17.97 34.39
CA THR A 236 11.51 -18.20 35.20
C THR A 236 10.85 -16.91 35.67
N MET A 237 11.64 -15.93 36.13
CA MET A 237 11.13 -14.62 36.54
C MET A 237 10.68 -13.80 35.33
N LEU A 238 11.38 -13.97 34.20
CA LEU A 238 11.01 -13.35 32.92
C LEU A 238 9.66 -13.87 32.44
N ASP A 239 9.50 -15.19 32.38
CA ASP A 239 8.24 -15.84 31.99
C ASP A 239 7.08 -15.36 32.89
N TYR A 240 7.33 -15.22 34.19
CA TYR A 240 6.34 -14.75 35.15
C TYR A 240 5.88 -13.31 34.87
N ALA A 241 6.84 -12.41 34.57
CA ALA A 241 6.58 -11.00 34.32
C ALA A 241 5.89 -10.79 32.97
N VAL A 242 6.39 -11.43 31.91
CA VAL A 242 5.85 -11.33 30.54
C VAL A 242 4.43 -11.91 30.46
N GLN A 243 4.11 -12.94 31.25
CA GLN A 243 2.76 -13.47 31.32
C GLN A 243 1.78 -12.47 31.96
N ARG A 244 2.23 -11.59 32.87
CA ARG A 244 1.37 -10.61 33.56
C ARG A 244 1.27 -9.28 32.84
N ASP A 245 2.38 -8.80 32.29
CA ASP A 245 2.45 -7.53 31.57
C ASP A 245 2.68 -7.75 30.08
N CYS A 246 1.63 -7.55 29.28
CA CYS A 246 1.69 -7.80 27.84
C CYS A 246 2.53 -6.76 27.06
N ASN A 247 2.97 -5.70 27.73
CA ASN A 247 3.89 -4.70 27.16
C ASN A 247 5.35 -5.18 27.16
N LEU A 248 5.67 -6.23 27.93
CA LEU A 248 7.01 -6.81 27.99
C LEU A 248 7.18 -7.90 26.94
N THR A 249 8.31 -7.90 26.25
CA THR A 249 8.65 -8.92 25.25
C THR A 249 9.93 -9.63 25.65
N GLN A 250 9.91 -10.96 25.55
CA GLN A 250 11.11 -11.77 25.70
C GLN A 250 11.87 -11.76 24.37
N ILE A 251 13.17 -11.46 24.42
CA ILE A 251 14.04 -11.47 23.25
C ILE A 251 15.17 -12.49 23.47
N GLY A 252 15.44 -13.29 22.44
CA GLY A 252 16.48 -14.31 22.46
C GLY A 252 16.16 -15.54 23.31
N GLY A 253 17.15 -16.43 23.41
CA GLY A 253 17.08 -17.67 24.19
C GLY A 253 17.81 -17.59 25.54
N LEU A 254 17.99 -18.74 26.19
CA LEU A 254 18.75 -18.83 27.42
C LEU A 254 20.24 -18.54 27.17
N LEU A 255 20.83 -17.66 27.99
CA LEU A 255 22.27 -17.34 27.93
C LEU A 255 23.13 -18.31 28.73
N ASP A 256 22.51 -19.01 29.68
CA ASP A 256 23.13 -20.03 30.53
C ASP A 256 22.07 -21.05 30.95
N SER A 257 22.52 -22.25 31.33
CA SER A 257 21.67 -23.33 31.84
C SER A 257 21.82 -23.43 33.36
N LYS A 258 21.05 -22.62 34.09
CA LYS A 258 20.96 -22.66 35.55
C LYS A 258 19.60 -23.22 36.01
N GLY A 259 19.57 -23.75 37.22
CA GLY A 259 18.34 -24.25 37.85
C GLY A 259 18.27 -23.88 39.32
N TYR A 260 17.05 -23.78 39.85
CA TYR A 260 16.82 -23.59 41.28
C TYR A 260 16.99 -24.89 42.05
N GLY A 261 17.56 -24.79 43.25
CA GLY A 261 17.75 -25.91 44.15
C GLY A 261 17.47 -25.52 45.60
N ILE A 262 17.13 -26.51 46.41
CA ILE A 262 16.93 -26.33 47.85
C ILE A 262 18.29 -26.44 48.54
N ALA A 263 18.75 -25.34 49.13
CA ALA A 263 20.02 -25.31 49.84
C ALA A 263 19.88 -25.90 51.26
N THR A 264 20.80 -26.80 51.63
CA THR A 264 20.93 -27.34 52.98
C THR A 264 22.33 -27.07 53.53
N PRO A 265 22.51 -26.93 54.85
CA PRO A 265 23.83 -26.84 55.46
C PRO A 265 24.75 -27.99 55.03
N LYS A 266 26.04 -27.70 54.89
CA LYS A 266 27.03 -28.70 54.47
C LYS A 266 27.06 -29.85 55.50
N GLY A 267 26.89 -31.09 55.01
CA GLY A 267 26.84 -32.29 55.85
C GLY A 267 25.47 -32.58 56.47
N SER A 268 24.40 -31.85 56.09
CA SER A 268 23.06 -32.11 56.58
C SER A 268 22.54 -33.50 56.15
N PRO A 269 21.98 -34.31 57.07
CA PRO A 269 21.39 -35.61 56.76
C PRO A 269 20.10 -35.49 55.91
N TRP A 270 19.56 -34.28 55.76
CA TRP A 270 18.35 -34.02 54.99
C TRP A 270 18.59 -33.91 53.49
N ARG A 271 19.84 -33.64 53.06
CA ARG A 271 20.17 -33.44 51.64
C ARG A 271 19.68 -34.60 50.78
N ASP A 272 20.02 -35.83 51.17
CA ASP A 272 19.73 -37.02 50.36
C ASP A 272 18.22 -37.32 50.36
N LYS A 273 17.55 -37.15 51.50
CA LYS A 273 16.10 -37.34 51.63
C LYS A 273 15.32 -36.33 50.77
N ILE A 274 15.71 -35.05 50.81
CA ILE A 274 15.10 -34.00 49.99
C ILE A 274 15.35 -34.27 48.50
N SER A 275 16.58 -34.67 48.14
CA SER A 275 16.93 -34.97 46.75
C SER A 275 16.09 -36.12 46.19
N LEU A 276 15.92 -37.21 46.95
CA LEU A 276 15.06 -38.33 46.57
C LEU A 276 13.59 -37.90 46.41
N ALA A 277 13.08 -37.09 47.32
CA ALA A 277 11.71 -36.57 47.23
C ALA A 277 11.50 -35.68 45.99
N ILE A 278 12.49 -34.85 45.62
CA ILE A 278 12.43 -34.03 44.39
C ILE A 278 12.37 -34.93 43.15
N LEU A 279 13.19 -35.99 43.10
CA LEU A 279 13.19 -36.94 41.99
C LEU A 279 11.83 -37.64 41.85
N GLU A 280 11.23 -38.07 42.96
CA GLU A 280 9.90 -38.67 42.97
C GLU A 280 8.81 -37.69 42.45
N LEU A 281 8.88 -36.42 42.87
CA LEU A 281 7.97 -35.37 42.39
C LEU A 281 8.16 -35.07 40.90
N GLN A 282 9.40 -35.15 40.40
CA GLN A 282 9.73 -34.96 38.99
C GLN A 282 9.24 -36.13 38.13
N GLU A 283 9.46 -37.38 38.57
CA GLU A 283 8.98 -38.59 37.89
C GLU A 283 7.45 -38.62 37.80
N LYS A 284 6.77 -38.20 38.88
CA LYS A 284 5.31 -38.06 38.91
C LYS A 284 4.78 -36.84 38.14
N GLY A 285 5.65 -35.97 37.61
CA GLY A 285 5.28 -34.76 36.88
C GLY A 285 4.61 -33.68 37.75
N VAL A 286 4.63 -33.81 39.08
CA VAL A 286 3.97 -32.87 40.01
C VAL A 286 4.58 -31.48 39.92
N ILE A 287 5.89 -31.39 39.69
CA ILE A 287 6.59 -30.11 39.53
C ILE A 287 6.03 -29.34 38.33
N GLN A 288 5.78 -30.02 37.21
CA GLN A 288 5.21 -29.40 36.01
C GLN A 288 3.79 -28.91 36.26
N ILE A 289 2.97 -29.72 36.95
CA ILE A 289 1.61 -29.34 37.35
C ILE A 289 1.61 -28.08 38.22
N LEU A 290 2.55 -28.00 39.18
CA LEU A 290 2.71 -26.82 40.02
C LEU A 290 3.19 -25.61 39.20
N TYR A 291 4.16 -25.78 38.31
CA TYR A 291 4.63 -24.71 37.43
C TYR A 291 3.48 -24.14 36.60
N ASP A 292 2.72 -25.00 35.91
CA ASP A 292 1.57 -24.58 35.10
C ASP A 292 0.50 -23.87 35.94
N LYS A 293 0.26 -24.35 37.17
CA LYS A 293 -0.68 -23.74 38.10
C LYS A 293 -0.29 -22.32 38.52
N TRP A 294 1.00 -22.06 38.75
CA TRP A 294 1.48 -20.78 39.30
C TRP A 294 1.91 -19.77 38.22
N TRP A 295 2.32 -20.24 37.04
CA TRP A 295 2.71 -19.38 35.92
C TRP A 295 1.55 -19.17 34.94
N LYS A 296 1.04 -20.23 34.30
CA LYS A 296 0.13 -20.12 33.15
C LYS A 296 -1.28 -19.61 33.48
N ASN A 297 -1.72 -19.75 34.72
CA ASN A 297 -3.14 -19.58 35.08
C ASN A 297 -3.61 -18.10 35.15
N THR A 298 -2.70 -17.14 35.02
CA THR A 298 -2.98 -15.68 35.11
C THR A 298 -2.31 -14.89 34.00
N GLY A 299 -2.32 -15.43 32.78
CA GLY A 299 -1.65 -14.81 31.63
C GLY A 299 -2.51 -13.80 30.86
N CYS A 300 -1.86 -12.78 30.31
CA CYS A 300 -2.34 -12.06 29.14
C CYS A 300 -2.84 -13.06 28.09
N ASN A 301 -4.08 -12.90 27.61
CA ASN A 301 -4.57 -13.60 26.42
C ASN A 301 -3.78 -13.07 25.20
N ARG A 302 -2.54 -13.53 25.04
CA ARG A 302 -1.76 -13.36 23.81
C ARG A 302 -2.20 -14.32 22.72
N ASP A 303 -3.02 -15.30 23.07
CA ASP A 303 -3.70 -16.15 22.10
C ASP A 303 -4.93 -15.42 21.53
N ASP A 304 -4.91 -15.28 20.20
CA ASP A 304 -6.03 -14.95 19.31
C ASP A 304 -6.34 -13.47 18.97
N LYS A 305 -5.53 -12.48 19.37
CA LYS A 305 -5.56 -11.15 18.71
C LYS A 305 -4.54 -10.95 17.58
N SER A 306 -3.70 -11.96 17.33
CA SER A 306 -2.89 -12.04 16.10
C SER A 306 -3.55 -12.89 15.01
N LYS A 307 -4.67 -13.58 15.32
CA LYS A 307 -5.48 -14.33 14.33
C LYS A 307 -6.71 -13.59 13.84
N GLU A 308 -7.22 -12.61 14.59
CA GLU A 308 -8.05 -11.58 13.97
C GLU A 308 -7.13 -10.60 13.25
N SER A 309 -6.90 -10.87 11.97
CA SER A 309 -6.33 -9.94 10.99
C SER A 309 -7.22 -8.70 10.88
N LYS A 310 -7.29 -7.88 11.93
CA LYS A 310 -7.74 -6.50 11.79
C LYS A 310 -6.64 -5.82 11.02
N ALA A 311 -6.92 -5.55 9.75
CA ALA A 311 -6.07 -4.72 8.92
C ALA A 311 -5.80 -3.42 9.70
N ASN A 312 -4.53 -3.19 10.03
CA ASN A 312 -4.13 -1.92 10.61
C ASN A 312 -4.38 -0.82 9.58
N ALA A 313 -4.82 0.34 10.06
CA ALA A 313 -5.06 1.47 9.18
C ALA A 313 -3.73 1.90 8.54
N LEU A 314 -3.73 2.13 7.23
CA LEU A 314 -2.54 2.57 6.50
C LEU A 314 -2.07 3.93 7.06
N GLY A 315 -0.93 3.91 7.76
CA GLY A 315 -0.25 5.12 8.22
C GLY A 315 0.36 5.90 7.07
N VAL A 316 0.55 7.20 7.25
CA VAL A 316 1.18 8.11 6.26
C VAL A 316 2.60 7.66 5.90
N GLU A 317 3.28 6.96 6.80
CA GLU A 317 4.60 6.35 6.58
C GLU A 317 4.62 5.26 5.50
N ASN A 318 3.50 4.53 5.31
CA ASN A 318 3.37 3.54 4.23
C ASN A 318 3.09 4.19 2.85
N ILE A 319 2.82 5.50 2.82
CA ILE A 319 2.53 6.28 1.60
C ILE A 319 3.79 6.98 1.07
N GLY A 320 4.96 6.81 1.71
CA GLY A 320 6.21 7.47 1.30
C GLY A 320 6.61 7.27 -0.17
N GLU A 321 6.26 6.13 -0.78
CA GLU A 321 6.51 5.91 -2.23
C GLU A 321 5.53 6.67 -3.15
N LEU A 322 4.34 7.03 -2.64
CA LEU A 322 3.32 7.81 -3.35
C LEU A 322 3.48 9.32 -3.15
N GLU A 323 4.42 9.77 -2.30
CA GLU A 323 4.68 11.21 -2.10
C GLU A 323 5.16 11.88 -3.40
N ASN A 324 5.94 11.16 -4.21
CA ASN A 324 6.31 11.61 -5.55
C ASN A 324 5.10 11.77 -6.50
N VAL A 325 4.01 11.03 -6.26
CA VAL A 325 2.76 11.14 -7.05
C VAL A 325 2.01 12.43 -6.71
N PHE A 326 1.99 12.84 -5.45
CA PHE A 326 1.43 14.13 -5.05
C PHE A 326 2.23 15.30 -5.63
N ILE A 327 3.57 15.21 -5.62
CA ILE A 327 4.44 16.23 -6.23
C ILE A 327 4.22 16.30 -7.75
N LEU A 328 4.09 15.16 -8.44
CA LEU A 328 3.81 15.12 -9.88
C LEU A 328 2.45 15.72 -10.25
N LYS A 329 1.40 15.50 -9.45
CA LYS A 329 0.10 16.15 -9.66
C LYS A 329 0.15 17.66 -9.47
N GLN A 330 0.97 18.13 -8.53
CA GLN A 330 1.18 19.56 -8.29
C GLN A 330 1.97 20.24 -9.41
N CYS A 331 2.82 19.52 -10.15
CA CYS A 331 3.54 20.04 -11.32
C CYS A 331 2.71 20.10 -12.61
N LEU A 332 1.52 19.47 -12.62
CA LEU A 332 0.59 19.44 -13.76
C LEU A 332 -0.54 20.48 -13.66
N TYR A 333 -0.57 21.26 -12.58
CA TYR A 333 -1.41 22.44 -12.37
C TYR A 333 -0.53 23.67 -12.21
#